data_AF-A0A3R7VZ08-F1
#
_entry.id   AF-A0A3R7VZ08-F1
#
_cell.length_a   1.000
_cell.length_b   1.000
_cell.length_c   1.000
_cell.angle_alpha   90.00
_cell.angle_beta   90.00
_cell.angle_gamma   90.00
#
_symmetry.space_group_name_H-M   'P 1'
#
loop_
_entity.id
_entity.type
_entity.pdbx_description
1 polymer ?
#
loop_
_entity_poly.entity_id
_entity_poly.type
_entity_poly.pdbx_seq_one_letter_code
_entity_poly.pdbx_strand_id
1 'polypeptide(L)' 'MIRAASTRDLNQVIKIEKMSFPNPWHKYIFYSMVQMPGFFVYELKEEVVGYIIF' A
#
# COMPACT_ATOMS: atom_id res chain seq x y z
N MET A 1 12.21 0.44 -6.28
CA MET A 1 12.86 0.67 -4.99
C MET A 1 11.87 0.29 -3.89
N ILE A 2 12.31 -0.47 -2.88
CA ILE A 2 11.50 -0.72 -1.68
C ILE A 2 11.69 0.44 -0.72
N ARG A 3 10.59 1.00 -0.19
CA ARG A 3 10.61 2.06 0.83
C ARG A 3 9.40 1.98 1.75
N ALA A 4 9.46 2.69 2.87
CA ALA A 4 8.29 2.86 3.74
C ALA A 4 7.13 3.50 2.95
N ALA A 5 5.92 3.03 3.22
CA ALA A 5 4.71 3.63 2.67
C ALA A 5 4.52 5.05 3.21
N SER A 6 3.90 5.91 2.41
CA SER A 6 3.51 7.26 2.78
C SER A 6 2.05 7.50 2.44
N THR A 7 1.45 8.55 3.01
CA THR A 7 0.05 8.90 2.74
C THR A 7 -0.24 9.14 1.25
N ARG A 8 0.77 9.52 0.46
CA ARG A 8 0.65 9.72 -1.00
C ARG A 8 0.45 8.42 -1.77
N ASP A 9 0.89 7.30 -1.21
CA ASP A 9 0.84 5.98 -1.85
C ASP A 9 -0.52 5.30 -1.69
N LEU A 10 -1.32 5.73 -0.71
CA LEU A 10 -2.54 5.04 -0.28
C LEU A 10 -3.53 4.78 -1.42
N ASN A 11 -3.71 5.75 -2.32
CA ASN A 11 -4.63 5.57 -3.44
C ASN A 11 -4.16 4.45 -4.39
N GLN A 12 -2.85 4.33 -4.61
CA GLN A 12 -2.28 3.27 -5.44
C GLN A 12 -2.32 1.93 -4.72
N VAL A 13 -2.04 1.89 -3.41
CA VAL A 13 -2.14 0.68 -2.59
C VAL A 13 -3.57 0.15 -2.56
N ILE A 14 -4.56 1.00 -2.30
CA ILE A 14 -5.98 0.61 -2.29
C ILE A 14 -6.42 0.11 -3.67
N LYS A 15 -5.88 0.68 -4.75
CA LYS A 15 -6.14 0.19 -6.11
C LYS A 15 -5.55 -1.21 -6.31
N ILE A 16 -4.30 -1.43 -5.92
CA ILE A 16 -3.65 -2.75 -5.97
C ILE A 16 -4.47 -3.77 -5.18
N GLU A 17 -4.91 -3.42 -3.98
CA GLU A 17 -5.69 -4.30 -3.10
C GLU A 17 -6.98 -4.78 -3.77
N LYS A 18 -7.75 -3.85 -4.32
CA LYS A 18 -9.00 -4.16 -5.03
C LYS A 18 -8.82 -5.01 -6.28
N MET A 19 -7.65 -4.92 -6.91
CA MET A 19 -7.33 -5.68 -8.13
C MET A 19 -6.74 -7.05 -7.84
N SER A 20 -6.07 -7.20 -6.70
CA SER A 20 -5.25 -8.38 -6.39
C SER A 20 -6.00 -9.45 -5.59
N PHE A 21 -7.05 -9.06 -4.85
CA PHE A 21 -7.72 -9.96 -3.91
C PHE A 21 -9.24 -10.05 -4.16
N PRO A 22 -9.84 -11.26 -4.04
CA PRO A 22 -11.29 -11.44 -4.21
C PRO A 22 -12.11 -10.82 -3.06
N ASN A 23 -11.49 -10.64 -1.88
CA ASN A 23 -12.09 -9.98 -0.73
C ASN A 23 -11.09 -8.93 -0.17
N PRO A 24 -11.02 -7.75 -0.79
CA PRO A 24 -10.05 -6.73 -0.41
C PRO A 24 -10.31 -6.18 0.99
N TRP A 25 -9.24 -5.86 1.71
CA TRP A 25 -9.30 -5.15 2.97
C TRP A 25 -9.96 -3.79 2.84
N HIS A 26 -10.65 -3.38 3.90
CA HIS A 26 -11.28 -2.08 3.95
C HIS A 26 -10.20 -0.97 3.95
N LYS A 27 -10.42 0.11 3.20
CA LYS A 27 -9.46 1.22 3.03
C LYS A 27 -8.91 1.78 4.36
N TYR A 28 -9.71 1.76 5.42
CA TYR A 28 -9.35 2.24 6.76
C TYR A 28 -8.15 1.53 7.37
N ILE A 29 -7.91 0.26 7.03
CA ILE A 29 -6.73 -0.49 7.48
C ILE A 29 -5.44 0.19 6.98
N PHE A 30 -5.41 0.60 5.72
CA PHE A 30 -4.23 1.26 5.15
C PHE A 30 -4.01 2.65 5.75
N TYR A 31 -5.08 3.42 5.99
CA TYR A 31 -4.98 4.72 6.67
C TYR A 31 -4.42 4.60 8.08
N SER A 32 -4.78 3.55 8.84
CA SER A 32 -4.24 3.35 10.19
C SER A 32 -2.79 2.88 10.21
N MET A 33 -2.32 2.21 9.14
CA MET A 33 -1.00 1.58 9.10
C MET A 33 0.10 2.44 8.45
N VAL A 34 -0.23 3.41 7.60
CA VAL A 34 0.74 4.08 6.69
C VAL A 34 1.88 4.85 7.37
N GLN A 35 1.76 5.14 8.66
CA GLN A 35 2.82 5.77 9.44
C GLN A 35 3.38 4.83 10.52
N MET A 36 2.87 3.60 10.59
CA MET A 36 3.39 2.59 11.49
C MET A 36 4.57 1.84 10.85
N PRO A 37 5.54 1.38 11.67
CA PRO A 37 6.52 0.42 11.22
C PRO A 37 5.82 -0.82 10.61
N GLY A 38 6.40 -1.39 9.55
CA GLY A 38 5.90 -2.62 8.93
C GLY A 38 5.15 -2.44 7.62
N PHE A 39 4.80 -1.21 7.23
CA PHE A 39 4.15 -0.94 5.94
C PHE A 39 5.16 -0.42 4.90
N PHE A 40 5.46 -1.25 3.90
CA PHE A 40 6.38 -0.93 2.82
C PHE A 40 5.68 -1.01 1.46
N VAL A 41 6.18 -0.23 0.50
CA VAL A 41 5.78 -0.26 -0.91
C VAL A 41 6.98 -0.56 -1.79
N TYR A 42 6.72 -1.19 -2.93
CA TYR A 42 7.67 -1.28 -4.03
C TYR A 42 7.27 -0.30 -5.13
N GLU A 43 8.17 0.65 -5.38
CA GLU A 43 8.00 1.69 -6.41
C GLU A 43 8.81 1.36 -7.66
N LEU A 44 8.19 1.46 -8.83
CA LEU A 44 8.84 1.29 -10.12
C LEU A 44 8.43 2.45 -11.03
N LYS A 45 9.41 3.24 -11.51
CA LYS A 45 9.18 4.41 -12.37
C LYS A 45 8.12 5.38 -11.79
N GLU A 46 8.27 5.73 -10.51
CA GLU A 46 7.36 6.63 -9.76
C GLU A 46 5.94 6.09 -9.50
N GLU A 47 5.66 4.84 -9.91
CA GLU A 47 4.40 4.16 -9.62
C GLU A 47 4.59 3.10 -8.54
N VAL A 48 3.64 3.02 -7.61
CA VAL A 48 3.58 1.94 -6.64
C VAL A 48 2.93 0.75 -7.32
N VAL A 49 3.66 -0.37 -7.39
CA VAL A 49 3.20 -1.60 -8.07
C VAL A 49 3.00 -2.78 -7.10
N GLY A 50 3.37 -2.61 -5.84
CA GLY A 50 3.20 -3.62 -4.81
C GLY A 50 3.37 -3.04 -3.42
N TYR A 51 2.85 -3.76 -2.43
CA TYR A 51 2.93 -3.36 -1.04
C TYR A 51 3.00 -4.58 -0.13
N ILE A 52 3.48 -4.38 1.11
CA ILE A 52 3.49 -5.38 2.16
C ILE A 52 3.24 -4.73 3.52
N ILE A 53 2.51 -5.43 4.39
CA ILE A 53 2.19 -5.02 5.76
C ILE A 53 2.51 -6.21 6.68
N PHE A 54 3.26 -5.97 7.75
CA PHE A 54 3.61 -6.95 8.80
C PHE A 54 3.10 -6.51 10.17
#